data_AF-A0A379LH87-F1
#
_entry.id   AF-A0A379LH87-F1
#
_cell.length_a   1.000
_cell.length_b   1.000
_cell.length_c   1.000
_cell.angle_alpha   90.00
_cell.angle_beta   90.00
_cell.angle_gamma   90.00
#
_symmetry.space_group_name_H-M   'P 1'
#
loop_
_entity.id
_entity.type
_entity.pdbx_description
1 polymer ?
#
loop_
_entity_poly.entity_id
_entity_poly.type
_entity_poly.pdbx_seq_one_letter_code
_entity_poly.pdbx_strand_id
1 'polypeptide(L)'
;MITLRPLVQMSRLPSAKIKFLTLSVAAACCVPLTVSAASAETGNSTTDAVGSNAPQVAVDAFMKCTDLKLEAARLACYDKVAYGEEVILGREKAPLDLVETVKASFSDLRPTAVFVTENREVSKVDVESATEVEEPVSPGAPTAFGNEQLAKAGVTIEDVAAYTPLSLAYDLDKNSEQGTWTVRPHRPIYLLPAYVQYSPNLRPETPTQHPEDFEFEDYGNKYADKLELKAQISLKTKMIEDVFDTNADVWFGYTQQMHWQVYNSEHSRPFRATDYLPEVFITQPVKASLPFNGRLRMLGAGAIHHSNGQSDPWSRSWNRLYLMGGAEWGKFSLQPKIWTHVKEKNNSKSSDNPDITDYYGHGELKALYDFGRGETLSALGRYNFETDKGAIEVDYTVPISRDVYGFIQLFHGYGESIIDYNKETTAVGVGLSLNDWKGL
;
A
#
# COMPACT_ATOMS: atom_id res chain seq x y z
N MET A 1 -35.94 72.88 -21.26
CA MET A 1 -36.10 71.59 -21.96
C MET A 1 -36.04 70.49 -20.90
N ILE A 2 -37.14 70.07 -20.24
CA ILE A 2 -38.29 69.25 -20.74
C ILE A 2 -37.75 67.91 -21.31
N THR A 3 -38.00 66.68 -20.84
CA THR A 3 -38.92 65.97 -19.88
C THR A 3 -38.38 64.52 -19.75
N LEU A 4 -38.20 63.88 -18.58
CA LEU A 4 -39.11 63.10 -17.70
C LEU A 4 -39.86 61.86 -18.28
N ARG A 5 -39.35 60.65 -17.89
CA ARG A 5 -40.04 59.49 -17.21
C ARG A 5 -40.89 58.46 -18.04
N PRO A 6 -41.33 57.29 -17.47
CA PRO A 6 -40.63 55.98 -17.40
C PRO A 6 -41.52 54.76 -17.84
N LEU A 7 -41.05 53.51 -17.72
CA LEU A 7 -41.97 52.37 -17.48
C LEU A 7 -41.30 51.17 -16.78
N VAL A 8 -42.09 50.59 -15.87
CA VAL A 8 -41.84 49.55 -14.87
C VAL A 8 -42.39 48.22 -15.39
N GLN A 9 -41.75 47.07 -15.09
CA GLN A 9 -42.50 45.93 -14.56
C GLN A 9 -41.62 44.90 -13.83
N MET A 10 -41.91 44.73 -12.54
CA MET A 10 -41.57 43.55 -11.74
C MET A 10 -42.47 42.38 -12.13
N SER A 11 -41.94 41.16 -12.13
CA SER A 11 -42.74 39.97 -11.91
C SER A 11 -42.01 39.02 -10.96
N ARG A 12 -42.51 38.95 -9.72
CA ARG A 12 -42.27 37.86 -8.77
C ARG A 12 -43.05 36.62 -9.23
N LEU A 13 -42.45 35.45 -9.17
CA LEU A 13 -43.14 34.15 -9.14
C LEU A 13 -42.40 33.21 -8.15
N PRO A 14 -43.08 32.19 -7.60
CA PRO A 14 -43.09 31.94 -6.16
C PRO A 14 -42.34 30.66 -5.73
N SER A 15 -42.11 30.60 -4.42
CA SER A 15 -41.72 29.42 -3.65
C SER A 15 -42.66 28.23 -3.90
N ALA A 16 -42.10 27.13 -4.40
CA ALA A 16 -42.75 25.83 -4.44
C ALA A 16 -42.12 24.92 -3.37
N LYS A 17 -42.92 24.59 -2.36
CA LYS A 17 -42.64 23.55 -1.36
C LYS A 17 -42.64 22.18 -2.05
N ILE A 18 -41.55 21.41 -1.92
CA ILE A 18 -41.58 19.98 -2.21
C ILE A 18 -41.71 19.24 -0.89
N LYS A 19 -42.87 18.58 -0.73
CA LYS A 19 -43.26 17.77 0.42
C LYS A 19 -42.55 16.41 0.37
N PHE A 20 -42.18 15.96 1.57
CA PHE A 20 -41.86 14.57 1.91
C PHE A 20 -42.85 13.59 1.28
N LEU A 21 -42.33 12.54 0.63
CA LEU A 21 -43.09 11.34 0.32
C LEU A 21 -42.68 10.26 1.32
N THR A 22 -43.51 10.09 2.34
CA THR A 22 -43.57 8.90 3.18
C THR A 22 -44.28 7.80 2.40
N LEU A 23 -43.70 6.61 2.32
CA LEU A 23 -44.41 5.41 1.90
C LEU A 23 -44.30 4.39 3.04
N SER A 24 -45.35 4.37 3.88
CA SER A 24 -45.66 3.25 4.75
C SER A 24 -46.76 2.44 4.07
N VAL A 25 -46.53 1.14 3.89
CA VAL A 25 -47.60 0.15 3.80
C VAL A 25 -47.23 -0.96 4.77
N ALA A 26 -47.94 -1.01 5.88
CA ALA A 26 -48.03 -2.18 6.74
C ALA A 26 -49.32 -2.91 6.40
N ALA A 27 -49.26 -4.24 6.26
CA ALA A 27 -49.84 -5.18 7.22
C ALA A 27 -50.27 -6.50 6.58
N ALA A 28 -50.00 -7.56 7.37
CA ALA A 28 -50.76 -8.80 7.53
C ALA A 28 -50.64 -9.88 6.46
N CYS A 29 -49.92 -10.95 6.80
CA CYS A 29 -50.57 -12.24 7.06
C CYS A 29 -49.69 -13.15 7.91
N CYS A 30 -50.10 -13.36 9.17
CA CYS A 30 -49.68 -14.48 10.00
C CYS A 30 -50.50 -15.71 9.60
N VAL A 31 -49.86 -16.85 9.32
CA VAL A 31 -50.42 -18.20 9.56
C VAL A 31 -49.26 -19.10 9.99
N PRO A 32 -49.37 -19.83 11.12
CA PRO A 32 -48.38 -20.81 11.53
C PRO A 32 -48.65 -22.14 10.81
N LEU A 33 -47.60 -22.77 10.28
CA LEU A 33 -47.67 -24.17 9.84
C LEU A 33 -47.18 -25.05 10.98
N THR A 34 -48.12 -25.72 11.63
CA THR A 34 -47.86 -26.80 12.56
C THR A 34 -48.25 -28.15 11.93
N VAL A 35 -47.41 -29.14 12.23
CA VAL A 35 -47.62 -30.61 12.29
C VAL A 35 -47.82 -31.37 10.97
N SER A 36 -46.87 -32.27 10.67
CA SER A 36 -47.16 -33.71 10.76
C SER A 36 -45.88 -34.54 10.80
N ALA A 37 -45.68 -35.23 11.93
CA ALA A 37 -44.83 -36.40 11.99
C ALA A 37 -45.62 -37.56 11.36
N ALA A 38 -45.12 -38.09 10.25
CA ALA A 38 -45.61 -39.34 9.68
C ALA A 38 -44.49 -40.38 9.81
N SER A 39 -44.71 -41.36 10.68
CA SER A 39 -44.02 -42.65 10.65
C SER A 39 -44.49 -43.46 9.46
N ALA A 40 -43.55 -43.98 8.68
CA ALA A 40 -43.62 -45.22 7.90
C ALA A 40 -42.19 -45.53 7.44
N GLU A 41 -41.67 -46.73 7.37
CA GLU A 41 -42.02 -48.08 7.80
C GLU A 41 -40.68 -48.84 7.70
N THR A 42 -40.44 -49.82 8.57
CA THR A 42 -39.29 -50.72 8.47
C THR A 42 -39.42 -51.60 7.22
N GLY A 43 -38.55 -51.38 6.23
CA GLY A 43 -38.35 -52.23 5.06
C GLY A 43 -36.87 -52.57 4.91
N ASN A 44 -36.58 -53.87 4.87
CA ASN A 44 -35.25 -54.47 4.99
C ASN A 44 -34.45 -54.44 3.67
N SER A 45 -33.12 -54.33 3.80
CA SER A 45 -32.08 -54.78 2.85
C SER A 45 -32.03 -54.19 1.42
N THR A 46 -31.01 -53.39 1.15
CA THR A 46 -29.85 -53.83 0.34
C THR A 46 -28.66 -52.93 0.63
N THR A 47 -27.56 -53.55 1.03
CA THR A 47 -26.24 -52.97 1.16
C THR A 47 -25.69 -52.62 -0.22
N ASP A 48 -25.58 -51.33 -0.53
CA ASP A 48 -24.60 -50.83 -1.50
C ASP A 48 -23.60 -49.95 -0.74
N ALA A 49 -22.38 -50.48 -0.62
CA ALA A 49 -21.24 -49.77 -0.06
C ALA A 49 -20.84 -48.63 -1.00
N VAL A 50 -21.37 -47.43 -0.76
CA VAL A 50 -20.87 -46.19 -1.38
C VAL A 50 -19.70 -45.69 -0.54
N GLY A 51 -18.54 -45.52 -1.19
CA GLY A 51 -17.27 -45.18 -0.57
C GLY A 51 -17.32 -43.94 0.33
N SER A 52 -16.62 -44.05 1.46
CA SER A 52 -16.59 -43.13 2.60
C SER A 52 -15.90 -41.78 2.37
N ASN A 53 -15.64 -41.35 1.13
CA ASN A 53 -14.86 -40.13 0.85
C ASN A 53 -15.70 -38.91 0.44
N ALA A 54 -17.00 -39.06 0.18
CA ALA A 54 -17.86 -37.95 -0.26
C ALA A 54 -18.30 -36.96 0.84
N PRO A 55 -18.60 -37.38 2.10
CA PRO A 55 -19.06 -36.44 3.12
C PRO A 55 -17.95 -35.51 3.63
N GLN A 56 -16.70 -35.99 3.72
CA GLN A 56 -15.59 -35.21 4.25
C GLN A 56 -15.19 -34.06 3.32
N VAL A 57 -15.09 -34.32 2.01
CA VAL A 57 -14.74 -33.29 1.00
C VAL A 57 -15.78 -32.15 0.98
N ALA A 58 -17.06 -32.47 1.16
CA ALA A 58 -18.13 -31.46 1.22
C ALA A 58 -18.07 -30.63 2.51
N VAL A 59 -17.80 -31.27 3.67
CA VAL A 59 -17.66 -30.57 4.96
C VAL A 59 -16.45 -29.64 4.93
N ASP A 60 -15.31 -30.08 4.40
CA ASP A 60 -14.10 -29.25 4.30
C ASP A 60 -14.32 -28.05 3.37
N ALA A 61 -15.05 -28.21 2.26
CA ALA A 61 -15.41 -27.12 1.36
C ALA A 61 -16.37 -26.11 2.01
N PHE A 62 -17.35 -26.58 2.79
CA PHE A 62 -18.22 -25.71 3.59
C PHE A 62 -17.44 -24.97 4.68
N MET A 63 -16.49 -25.63 5.35
CA MET A 63 -15.65 -25.01 6.37
C MET A 63 -14.75 -23.93 5.77
N LYS A 64 -14.17 -24.16 4.58
CA LYS A 64 -13.41 -23.13 3.84
C LYS A 64 -14.25 -21.86 3.64
N CYS A 65 -15.54 -21.97 3.31
CA CYS A 65 -16.40 -20.80 3.16
C CYS A 65 -16.50 -19.95 4.43
N THR A 66 -16.39 -20.55 5.63
CA THR A 66 -16.48 -19.81 6.90
C THR A 66 -15.34 -18.80 7.06
N ASP A 67 -14.18 -19.04 6.42
CA ASP A 67 -13.00 -18.18 6.49
C ASP A 67 -13.15 -16.87 5.69
N LEU A 68 -14.08 -16.82 4.73
CA LEU A 68 -14.34 -15.61 3.95
C LEU A 68 -14.88 -14.50 4.82
N LYS A 69 -14.19 -13.35 4.88
CA LYS A 69 -14.61 -12.20 5.69
C LYS A 69 -15.81 -11.45 5.13
N LEU A 70 -15.99 -11.45 3.80
CA LEU A 70 -17.09 -10.75 3.13
C LEU A 70 -18.37 -11.61 3.16
N GLU A 71 -19.44 -11.12 3.79
CA GLU A 71 -20.69 -11.88 3.97
C GLU A 71 -21.29 -12.36 2.63
N ALA A 72 -21.27 -11.50 1.61
CA ALA A 72 -21.78 -11.85 0.27
C ALA A 72 -20.93 -12.93 -0.43
N ALA A 73 -19.60 -12.88 -0.27
CA ALA A 73 -18.72 -13.90 -0.82
C ALA A 73 -18.88 -15.23 -0.09
N ARG A 74 -19.04 -15.17 1.24
CA ARG A 74 -19.31 -16.34 2.09
C ARG A 74 -20.60 -17.04 1.67
N LEU A 75 -21.67 -16.27 1.44
CA LEU A 75 -22.94 -16.81 0.96
C LEU A 75 -22.81 -17.45 -0.43
N ALA A 76 -22.18 -16.74 -1.37
CA ALA A 76 -21.93 -17.27 -2.72
C ALA A 76 -21.04 -18.52 -2.72
N CYS A 77 -20.09 -18.59 -1.79
CA CYS A 77 -19.26 -19.78 -1.57
C CYS A 77 -20.11 -20.97 -1.13
N TYR A 78 -20.99 -20.79 -0.13
CA TYR A 78 -21.90 -21.86 0.30
C TYR A 78 -22.82 -22.33 -0.83
N ASP A 79 -23.34 -21.41 -1.64
CA ASP A 79 -24.16 -21.76 -2.80
C ASP A 79 -23.35 -22.62 -3.79
N LYS A 80 -22.11 -22.23 -4.11
CA LYS A 80 -21.22 -23.02 -4.98
C LYS A 80 -20.90 -24.41 -4.42
N VAL A 81 -20.56 -24.52 -3.14
CA VAL A 81 -20.33 -25.82 -2.50
C VAL A 81 -21.59 -26.68 -2.55
N ALA A 82 -22.78 -26.09 -2.34
CA ALA A 82 -24.06 -26.80 -2.42
C ALA A 82 -24.37 -27.33 -3.83
N TYR A 83 -23.90 -26.65 -4.88
CA TYR A 83 -24.01 -27.11 -6.28
C TYR A 83 -22.86 -28.05 -6.70
N GLY A 84 -21.93 -28.38 -5.80
CA GLY A 84 -20.78 -29.22 -6.11
C GLY A 84 -19.72 -28.53 -6.98
N GLU A 85 -19.76 -27.19 -7.06
CA GLU A 85 -18.70 -26.42 -7.71
C GLU A 85 -17.47 -26.32 -6.79
N GLU A 86 -16.29 -26.38 -7.40
CA GLU A 86 -15.03 -26.21 -6.68
C GLU A 86 -14.87 -24.75 -6.24
N VAL A 87 -14.66 -24.54 -4.94
CA VAL A 87 -14.47 -23.21 -4.36
C VAL A 87 -12.98 -22.94 -4.18
N ILE A 88 -12.46 -21.97 -4.93
CA ILE A 88 -11.11 -21.45 -4.79
C ILE A 88 -11.18 -20.19 -3.92
N LEU A 89 -10.85 -20.31 -2.63
CA LEU A 89 -10.78 -19.18 -1.71
C LEU A 89 -9.34 -18.74 -1.55
N GLY A 90 -9.07 -17.45 -1.83
CA GLY A 90 -7.77 -16.79 -1.64
C GLY A 90 -6.58 -17.70 -1.92
N ARG A 91 -6.15 -17.78 -3.18
CA ARG A 91 -5.07 -18.68 -3.60
C ARG A 91 -3.82 -18.44 -2.75
N GLU A 92 -3.37 -19.50 -2.08
CA GLU A 92 -2.05 -19.56 -1.48
C GLU A 92 -1.01 -19.43 -2.58
N LYS A 93 0.04 -18.66 -2.31
CA LYS A 93 1.14 -18.46 -3.22
C LYS A 93 2.34 -19.28 -2.79
N ALA A 94 2.84 -20.07 -3.72
CA ALA A 94 4.18 -20.63 -3.60
C ALA A 94 5.19 -19.57 -4.08
N PRO A 95 6.14 -19.12 -3.23
CA PRO A 95 7.20 -18.24 -3.69
C PRO A 95 8.21 -19.02 -4.55
N LEU A 96 8.90 -18.30 -5.44
CA LEU A 96 10.00 -18.89 -6.20
C LEU A 96 11.22 -19.12 -5.29
N ASP A 97 11.81 -20.31 -5.34
CA ASP A 97 13.15 -20.55 -4.81
C ASP A 97 14.14 -19.85 -5.74
N LEU A 98 14.64 -18.69 -5.32
CA LEU A 98 15.45 -17.85 -6.21
C LEU A 98 16.76 -18.53 -6.61
N VAL A 99 17.36 -19.29 -5.69
CA VAL A 99 18.66 -19.97 -5.95
C VAL A 99 18.46 -21.09 -6.95
N GLU A 100 17.46 -21.95 -6.73
CA GLU A 100 17.18 -23.06 -7.65
C GLU A 100 16.62 -22.56 -8.98
N THR A 101 15.79 -21.51 -8.99
CA THR A 101 15.28 -20.86 -10.22
C THR A 101 16.42 -20.36 -11.09
N VAL A 102 17.38 -19.65 -10.51
CA VAL A 102 18.55 -19.14 -11.25
C VAL A 102 19.40 -20.30 -11.77
N LYS A 103 19.69 -21.29 -10.92
CA LYS A 103 20.48 -22.47 -11.29
C LYS A 103 19.84 -23.28 -12.41
N ALA A 104 18.53 -23.53 -12.34
CA ALA A 104 17.77 -24.22 -13.38
C ALA A 104 17.76 -23.41 -14.68
N SER A 105 17.54 -22.09 -14.60
CA SER A 105 17.52 -21.23 -15.79
C SER A 105 18.86 -21.23 -16.55
N PHE A 106 19.99 -21.20 -15.82
CA PHE A 106 21.30 -21.30 -16.43
C PHE A 106 21.60 -22.70 -16.98
N SER A 107 21.14 -23.75 -16.30
CA SER A 107 21.35 -25.15 -16.72
C SER A 107 20.55 -25.48 -17.99
N ASP A 108 19.31 -25.00 -18.06
CA ASP A 108 18.40 -25.25 -19.18
C ASP A 108 18.58 -24.27 -20.35
N LEU A 109 19.40 -23.22 -20.18
CA LEU A 109 19.58 -22.10 -21.12
C LEU A 109 18.26 -21.43 -21.53
N ARG A 110 17.25 -21.46 -20.64
CA ARG A 110 15.94 -20.83 -20.81
C ARG A 110 15.39 -20.42 -19.45
N PRO A 111 14.48 -19.44 -19.36
CA PRO A 111 13.85 -19.09 -18.08
C PRO A 111 13.07 -20.29 -17.52
N THR A 112 13.50 -20.82 -16.38
CA THR A 112 12.87 -21.94 -15.67
C THR A 112 12.56 -21.52 -14.24
N ALA A 113 11.27 -21.37 -13.92
CA ALA A 113 10.79 -21.04 -12.59
C ALA A 113 10.76 -22.29 -11.69
N VAL A 114 11.36 -22.20 -10.49
CA VAL A 114 11.34 -23.28 -9.49
C VAL A 114 10.68 -22.75 -8.22
N PHE A 115 9.62 -23.40 -7.76
CA PHE A 115 8.89 -23.03 -6.54
C PHE A 115 9.42 -23.77 -5.31
N VAL A 116 9.26 -23.15 -4.15
CA VAL A 116 9.56 -23.79 -2.87
C VAL A 116 8.51 -24.88 -2.62
N THR A 117 8.93 -26.14 -2.53
CA THR A 117 8.09 -27.26 -2.08
C THR A 117 8.20 -27.41 -0.56
N GLU A 118 7.08 -27.48 0.16
CA GLU A 118 7.06 -27.54 1.64
C GLU A 118 7.69 -28.81 2.24
N ASN A 119 8.01 -29.84 1.44
CA ASN A 119 8.54 -31.13 1.92
C ASN A 119 10.04 -31.34 1.65
N ARG A 120 10.92 -30.43 2.10
CA ARG A 120 12.33 -30.80 2.32
C ARG A 120 12.56 -31.01 3.81
N GLU A 121 12.42 -32.28 4.19
CA GLU A 121 12.78 -32.84 5.49
C GLU A 121 14.14 -32.32 5.96
N VAL A 122 14.15 -31.86 7.21
CA VAL A 122 15.37 -31.70 8.02
C VAL A 122 16.05 -33.06 8.04
N SER A 123 17.14 -33.19 7.29
CA SER A 123 18.01 -34.37 7.33
C SER A 123 18.39 -34.64 8.79
N LYS A 124 18.01 -35.84 9.24
CA LYS A 124 18.41 -36.46 10.52
C LYS A 124 19.89 -36.20 10.80
N VAL A 125 20.16 -35.47 11.87
CA VAL A 125 21.43 -35.53 12.60
C VAL A 125 21.11 -36.14 13.96
N ASP A 126 21.96 -37.07 14.35
CA ASP A 126 21.76 -38.06 15.40
C ASP A 126 21.33 -37.48 16.75
N VAL A 127 20.29 -38.10 17.32
CA VAL A 127 19.80 -37.84 18.67
C VAL A 127 20.70 -38.58 19.65
N GLU A 128 21.61 -37.85 20.29
CA GLU A 128 22.13 -38.23 21.60
C GLU A 128 22.45 -36.98 22.44
N SER A 129 21.99 -37.03 23.70
CA SER A 129 22.09 -36.03 24.77
C SER A 129 21.09 -34.86 24.74
N ALA A 130 20.02 -35.07 25.50
CA ALA A 130 19.17 -34.03 26.03
C ALA A 130 19.96 -33.15 27.03
N THR A 131 20.16 -31.90 26.66
CA THR A 131 20.30 -30.78 27.61
C THR A 131 19.29 -29.73 27.22
N GLU A 132 18.51 -29.27 28.20
CA GLU A 132 17.60 -28.12 28.06
C GLU A 132 18.40 -26.92 27.51
N VAL A 133 18.20 -26.64 26.23
CA VAL A 133 18.63 -25.39 25.61
C VAL A 133 17.35 -24.63 25.33
N GLU A 134 17.16 -23.51 26.02
CA GLU A 134 16.14 -22.53 25.66
C GLU A 134 16.25 -22.23 24.17
N GLU A 135 15.24 -22.58 23.39
CA GLU A 135 15.21 -22.25 21.97
C GLU A 135 15.27 -20.73 21.80
N PRO A 136 16.09 -20.21 20.87
CA PRO A 136 16.10 -18.78 20.60
C PRO A 136 14.75 -18.41 19.99
N VAL A 137 13.94 -17.69 20.77
CA VAL A 137 12.67 -17.10 20.35
C VAL A 137 12.82 -16.49 18.95
N SER A 138 12.04 -17.02 18.01
CA SER A 138 11.95 -16.54 16.64
C SER A 138 11.70 -15.02 16.64
N PRO A 139 12.58 -14.20 16.01
CA PRO A 139 12.40 -12.76 15.96
C PRO A 139 11.22 -12.47 15.03
N GLY A 140 10.05 -12.23 15.61
CA GLY A 140 8.78 -12.15 14.89
C GLY A 140 7.57 -12.45 15.78
N ALA A 141 7.79 -13.04 16.96
CA ALA A 141 6.74 -13.16 17.95
C ALA A 141 6.22 -11.77 18.38
N PRO A 142 4.90 -11.58 18.50
CA PRO A 142 4.30 -10.44 19.19
C PRO A 142 4.94 -10.24 20.59
N THR A 143 4.76 -9.07 21.20
CA THR A 143 5.26 -8.85 22.56
C THR A 143 4.65 -9.85 23.55
N ALA A 144 5.30 -10.08 24.70
CA ALA A 144 4.87 -11.06 25.72
C ALA A 144 3.39 -10.97 26.11
N PHE A 145 2.77 -9.78 26.02
CA PHE A 145 1.35 -9.57 26.30
C PHE A 145 0.41 -10.01 25.14
N GLY A 146 0.85 -9.90 23.88
CA GLY A 146 0.12 -10.42 22.71
C GLY A 146 0.27 -11.93 22.54
N ASN A 147 1.41 -12.48 22.94
CA ASN A 147 1.70 -13.92 22.86
C ASN A 147 0.77 -14.75 23.76
N GLU A 148 0.40 -14.26 24.95
CA GLU A 148 -0.47 -15.01 25.86
C GLU A 148 -1.91 -15.12 25.30
N GLN A 149 -2.38 -14.12 24.57
CA GLN A 149 -3.73 -14.08 24.00
C GLN A 149 -3.82 -14.88 22.69
N LEU A 150 -2.78 -14.81 21.85
CA LEU A 150 -2.66 -15.58 20.60
C LEU A 150 -2.37 -17.07 20.87
N ALA A 151 -1.54 -17.38 21.87
CA ALA A 151 -1.31 -18.77 22.30
C ALA A 151 -2.57 -19.40 22.92
N LYS A 152 -3.39 -18.62 23.66
CA LYS A 152 -4.70 -19.08 24.15
C LYS A 152 -5.70 -19.35 23.01
N ALA A 153 -5.51 -18.72 21.84
CA ALA A 153 -6.30 -18.96 20.63
C ALA A 153 -5.71 -20.06 19.72
N GLY A 154 -4.60 -20.70 20.12
CA GLY A 154 -3.95 -21.76 19.34
C GLY A 154 -3.13 -21.28 18.15
N VAL A 155 -2.89 -19.96 18.02
CA VAL A 155 -2.10 -19.36 16.92
C VAL A 155 -0.61 -19.55 17.22
N THR A 156 0.11 -20.24 16.34
CA THR A 156 1.56 -20.47 16.48
C THR A 156 2.39 -19.34 15.85
N ILE A 157 3.70 -19.37 16.07
CA ILE A 157 4.62 -18.40 15.45
C ILE A 157 4.65 -18.59 13.92
N GLU A 158 4.49 -19.83 13.45
CA GLU A 158 4.40 -20.19 12.03
C GLU A 158 3.14 -19.58 11.40
N ASP A 159 2.01 -19.58 12.11
CA ASP A 159 0.76 -18.96 11.64
C ASP A 159 0.91 -17.44 11.44
N VAL A 160 1.76 -16.78 12.24
CA VAL A 160 2.04 -15.33 12.13
C VAL A 160 3.17 -15.05 11.13
N ALA A 161 4.01 -16.04 10.81
CA ALA A 161 5.18 -15.86 9.94
C ALA A 161 4.85 -15.53 8.48
N ALA A 162 3.61 -15.81 8.04
CA ALA A 162 3.05 -15.40 6.75
C ALA A 162 2.51 -13.95 6.75
N TYR A 163 2.38 -13.31 7.92
CA TYR A 163 1.82 -11.97 8.06
C TYR A 163 2.91 -10.94 8.39
N THR A 164 3.97 -10.92 7.58
CA THR A 164 5.03 -9.91 7.69
C THR A 164 4.63 -8.59 7.04
N PRO A 165 5.27 -7.45 7.39
CA PRO A 165 5.02 -6.17 6.73
C PRO A 165 5.01 -6.21 5.20
N LEU A 166 5.99 -6.89 4.58
CA LEU A 166 6.05 -7.00 3.13
C LEU A 166 4.96 -7.93 2.56
N SER A 167 4.66 -9.02 3.25
CA SER A 167 3.60 -9.94 2.81
C SER A 167 2.23 -9.25 2.84
N LEU A 168 1.94 -8.52 3.91
CA LEU A 168 0.71 -7.76 4.06
C LEU A 168 0.61 -6.59 3.09
N ALA A 169 1.73 -5.94 2.79
CA ALA A 169 1.77 -4.87 1.80
C ALA A 169 1.50 -5.38 0.37
N TYR A 170 2.04 -6.53 -0.02
CA TYR A 170 2.08 -6.96 -1.44
C TYR A 170 1.47 -8.33 -1.71
N ASP A 171 0.70 -8.89 -0.77
CA ASP A 171 0.05 -10.21 -0.88
C ASP A 171 1.03 -11.32 -1.29
N LEU A 172 2.19 -11.39 -0.64
CA LEU A 172 3.28 -12.26 -1.08
C LEU A 172 3.01 -13.74 -0.81
N ASP A 173 2.29 -14.06 0.26
CA ASP A 173 1.99 -15.44 0.67
C ASP A 173 0.55 -15.87 0.30
N LYS A 174 -0.41 -14.94 0.24
CA LYS A 174 -1.80 -15.21 -0.13
C LYS A 174 -2.40 -14.00 -0.83
N ASN A 175 -3.10 -14.23 -1.95
CA ASN A 175 -3.87 -13.16 -2.60
C ASN A 175 -4.99 -12.66 -1.68
N SER A 176 -5.22 -11.33 -1.66
CA SER A 176 -6.30 -10.75 -0.89
C SER A 176 -7.66 -11.33 -1.30
N GLU A 177 -8.48 -11.68 -0.31
CA GLU A 177 -9.86 -12.14 -0.52
C GLU A 177 -10.77 -11.07 -1.14
N GLN A 178 -10.33 -9.80 -1.11
CA GLN A 178 -11.02 -8.69 -1.76
C GLN A 178 -10.78 -8.67 -3.28
N GLY A 179 -9.82 -9.46 -3.78
CA GLY A 179 -9.49 -9.59 -5.20
C GLY A 179 -8.85 -8.35 -5.83
N THR A 180 -8.88 -8.33 -7.16
CA THR A 180 -8.35 -7.23 -7.98
C THR A 180 -9.26 -6.00 -7.95
N TRP A 181 -8.72 -4.85 -8.34
CA TRP A 181 -9.43 -3.56 -8.42
C TRP A 181 -9.98 -3.03 -7.08
N THR A 182 -9.56 -3.63 -5.95
CA THR A 182 -9.83 -3.09 -4.62
C THR A 182 -8.74 -2.10 -4.21
N VAL A 183 -9.15 -0.95 -3.65
CA VAL A 183 -8.26 0.13 -3.23
C VAL A 183 -7.66 -0.17 -1.86
N ARG A 184 -6.34 -0.05 -1.73
CA ARG A 184 -5.58 -0.27 -0.50
C ARG A 184 -4.53 0.84 -0.30
N PRO A 185 -4.05 1.07 0.92
CA PRO A 185 -2.94 2.00 1.14
C PRO A 185 -1.66 1.55 0.41
N HIS A 186 -0.91 2.51 -0.14
CA HIS A 186 0.37 2.24 -0.82
C HIS A 186 1.57 2.77 -0.02
N ARG A 187 1.59 4.07 0.27
CA ARG A 187 2.48 4.76 1.23
C ARG A 187 1.65 5.28 2.41
N PRO A 188 2.26 5.85 3.47
CA PRO A 188 1.50 6.46 4.56
C PRO A 188 0.51 7.51 4.04
N ILE A 189 -0.76 7.39 4.46
CA ILE A 189 -1.78 8.41 4.26
C ILE A 189 -1.82 9.26 5.51
N TYR A 190 -1.43 10.52 5.40
CA TYR A 190 -1.28 11.41 6.56
C TYR A 190 -1.76 12.83 6.29
N LEU A 191 -1.98 13.53 7.40
CA LEU A 191 -2.23 14.96 7.49
C LEU A 191 -1.38 15.52 8.63
N LEU A 192 -0.48 16.44 8.32
CA LEU A 192 0.39 17.16 9.25
C LEU A 192 -0.05 18.62 9.29
N PRO A 193 -0.93 19.04 10.21
CA PRO A 193 -1.37 20.43 10.32
C PRO A 193 -0.20 21.37 10.64
N ALA A 194 0.81 20.88 11.36
CA ALA A 194 2.02 21.62 11.65
C ALA A 194 3.21 20.98 10.96
N TYR A 195 3.56 21.50 9.79
CA TYR A 195 4.78 21.17 9.05
C TYR A 195 5.66 22.42 8.93
N VAL A 196 6.78 22.46 9.64
CA VAL A 196 7.66 23.63 9.69
C VAL A 196 8.88 23.37 8.82
N GLN A 197 9.03 24.14 7.74
CA GLN A 197 10.22 24.16 6.90
C GLN A 197 11.19 25.25 7.38
N TYR A 198 12.42 24.88 7.69
CA TYR A 198 13.40 25.84 8.21
C TYR A 198 13.87 26.85 7.15
N SER A 199 14.05 26.38 5.91
CA SER A 199 14.53 27.13 4.76
C SER A 199 13.62 26.89 3.54
N PRO A 200 12.42 27.51 3.50
CA PRO A 200 11.53 27.39 2.34
C PRO A 200 12.24 27.86 1.05
N ASN A 201 11.92 27.22 -0.07
CA ASN A 201 12.42 27.65 -1.36
C ASN A 201 11.62 28.87 -1.85
N LEU A 202 12.25 30.04 -1.88
CA LEU A 202 11.62 31.28 -2.35
C LEU A 202 11.95 31.61 -3.80
N ARG A 203 12.88 30.87 -4.41
CA ARG A 203 13.34 31.10 -5.79
C ARG A 203 13.56 29.76 -6.51
N PRO A 204 12.49 29.00 -6.79
CA PRO A 204 12.64 27.74 -7.50
C PRO A 204 12.97 27.98 -8.97
N GLU A 205 14.12 27.48 -9.41
CA GLU A 205 14.58 27.57 -10.80
C GLU A 205 15.15 26.23 -11.27
N THR A 206 15.35 26.06 -12.57
CA THR A 206 16.08 24.91 -13.14
C THR A 206 17.05 25.38 -14.21
N PRO A 207 17.98 24.52 -14.70
CA PRO A 207 18.83 24.86 -15.83
C PRO A 207 18.09 25.21 -17.14
N THR A 208 16.79 24.92 -17.22
CA THR A 208 15.97 25.10 -18.43
C THR A 208 14.78 26.04 -18.21
N GLN A 209 14.44 26.35 -16.96
CA GLN A 209 13.32 27.20 -16.58
C GLN A 209 13.83 28.35 -15.71
N HIS A 210 13.83 29.56 -16.30
CA HIS A 210 14.33 30.78 -15.67
C HIS A 210 13.19 31.80 -15.52
N PRO A 211 12.51 31.82 -14.36
CA PRO A 211 11.53 32.87 -14.06
C PRO A 211 12.15 34.27 -14.14
N GLU A 212 11.35 35.26 -14.52
CA GLU A 212 11.74 36.67 -14.44
C GLU A 212 11.78 37.16 -12.99
N ASP A 213 12.48 38.28 -12.73
CA ASP A 213 12.64 38.80 -11.35
C ASP A 213 11.29 39.10 -10.66
N PHE A 214 10.31 39.59 -11.41
CA PHE A 214 8.97 39.85 -10.86
C PHE A 214 8.22 38.55 -10.50
N GLU A 215 8.47 37.46 -11.23
CA GLU A 215 7.86 36.15 -10.94
C GLU A 215 8.45 35.56 -9.66
N PHE A 216 9.77 35.71 -9.46
CA PHE A 216 10.41 35.35 -8.19
C PHE A 216 9.92 36.18 -7.01
N GLU A 217 9.72 37.48 -7.20
CA GLU A 217 9.19 38.34 -6.14
C GLU A 217 7.76 37.94 -5.76
N ASP A 218 6.87 37.72 -6.74
CA ASP A 218 5.51 37.23 -6.49
C ASP A 218 5.52 35.87 -5.78
N TYR A 219 6.30 34.91 -6.28
CA TYR A 219 6.42 33.58 -5.68
C TYR A 219 6.95 33.65 -4.25
N GLY A 220 8.04 34.39 -4.03
CA GLY A 220 8.69 34.54 -2.74
C GLY A 220 7.78 35.17 -1.70
N ASN A 221 7.06 36.24 -2.07
CA ASN A 221 6.08 36.89 -1.18
C ASN A 221 4.93 35.94 -0.84
N LYS A 222 4.42 35.21 -1.83
CA LYS A 222 3.29 34.29 -1.68
C LYS A 222 3.61 33.06 -0.83
N TYR A 223 4.86 32.59 -0.82
CA TYR A 223 5.26 31.32 -0.22
C TYR A 223 6.37 31.43 0.85
N ALA A 224 6.52 32.61 1.46
CA ALA A 224 7.52 32.89 2.50
C ALA A 224 7.30 32.17 3.84
N ASP A 225 6.05 31.77 4.12
CA ASP A 225 5.65 31.18 5.40
C ASP A 225 6.31 29.82 5.63
N LYS A 226 6.95 29.69 6.80
CA LYS A 226 7.66 28.47 7.20
C LYS A 226 6.72 27.36 7.66
N LEU A 227 5.57 27.72 8.20
CA LEU A 227 4.58 26.79 8.73
C LEU A 227 3.51 26.56 7.66
N GLU A 228 3.39 25.30 7.24
CA GLU A 228 2.38 24.87 6.30
C GLU A 228 1.71 23.58 6.80
N LEU A 229 0.61 23.21 6.15
CA LEU A 229 0.00 21.90 6.30
C LEU A 229 0.57 20.99 5.21
N LYS A 230 1.13 19.83 5.60
CA LYS A 230 1.56 18.78 4.67
C LYS A 230 0.56 17.64 4.69
N ALA A 231 0.19 17.11 3.53
CA ALA A 231 -0.69 15.96 3.43
C ALA A 231 -0.22 14.99 2.34
N GLN A 232 -0.46 13.71 2.54
CA GLN A 232 -0.22 12.68 1.52
C GLN A 232 -1.42 11.75 1.42
N ILE A 233 -1.86 11.49 0.19
CA ILE A 233 -2.81 10.43 -0.15
C ILE A 233 -2.05 9.44 -1.02
N SER A 234 -2.10 8.16 -0.67
CA SER A 234 -1.36 7.13 -1.38
C SER A 234 -2.13 5.83 -1.42
N LEU A 235 -2.53 5.44 -2.62
CA LEU A 235 -3.41 4.32 -2.89
C LEU A 235 -2.75 3.39 -3.90
N LYS A 236 -3.02 2.09 -3.77
CA LYS A 236 -2.72 1.10 -4.80
C LYS A 236 -3.90 0.16 -4.98
N THR A 237 -3.92 -0.49 -6.13
CA THR A 237 -4.80 -1.60 -6.41
C THR A 237 -4.08 -2.65 -7.22
N LYS A 238 -4.45 -3.90 -7.01
CA LYS A 238 -3.94 -5.01 -7.80
C LYS A 238 -4.76 -5.10 -9.09
N MET A 239 -4.11 -5.00 -10.23
CA MET A 239 -4.76 -5.05 -11.54
C MET A 239 -4.88 -6.47 -12.07
N ILE A 240 -3.80 -7.26 -11.90
CA ILE A 240 -3.68 -8.62 -12.45
C ILE A 240 -2.95 -9.47 -11.41
N GLU A 241 -3.48 -10.66 -11.15
CA GLU A 241 -2.90 -11.66 -10.25
C GLU A 241 -2.22 -12.78 -11.05
N ASP A 242 -1.18 -13.34 -10.44
CA ASP A 242 -0.52 -14.58 -10.87
C ASP A 242 -0.06 -14.58 -12.34
N VAL A 243 0.54 -13.47 -12.80
CA VAL A 243 1.08 -13.37 -14.15
C VAL A 243 2.29 -14.29 -14.36
N PHE A 244 2.48 -14.73 -15.61
CA PHE A 244 3.59 -15.59 -16.05
C PHE A 244 3.66 -16.97 -15.39
N ASP A 245 2.56 -17.43 -14.76
CA ASP A 245 2.53 -18.65 -13.97
C ASP A 245 3.56 -18.65 -12.83
N THR A 246 3.93 -17.46 -12.31
CA THR A 246 4.94 -17.30 -11.24
C THR A 246 4.38 -16.71 -9.94
N ASN A 247 3.06 -16.56 -9.80
CA ASN A 247 2.41 -15.86 -8.69
C ASN A 247 2.80 -14.37 -8.59
N ALA A 248 3.34 -13.79 -9.66
CA ALA A 248 3.63 -12.37 -9.72
C ALA A 248 2.35 -11.55 -9.89
N ASP A 249 2.31 -10.38 -9.25
CA ASP A 249 1.15 -9.49 -9.30
C ASP A 249 1.51 -8.16 -9.94
N VAL A 250 0.59 -7.64 -10.76
CA VAL A 250 0.69 -6.30 -11.34
C VAL A 250 -0.19 -5.35 -10.56
N TRP A 251 0.39 -4.21 -10.18
CA TRP A 251 -0.21 -3.18 -9.36
C TRP A 251 -0.24 -1.85 -10.09
N PHE A 252 -1.30 -1.09 -9.83
CA PHE A 252 -1.34 0.35 -10.09
C PHE A 252 -1.25 1.08 -8.76
N GLY A 253 -0.38 2.09 -8.68
CA GLY A 253 -0.22 2.96 -7.53
C GLY A 253 -0.44 4.42 -7.91
N TYR A 254 -0.93 5.20 -6.97
CA TYR A 254 -1.03 6.65 -7.08
C TYR A 254 -0.69 7.27 -5.74
N THR A 255 0.33 8.13 -5.71
CA THR A 255 0.64 8.97 -4.55
C THR A 255 0.51 10.43 -4.92
N GLN A 256 -0.09 11.22 -4.04
CA GLN A 256 -0.16 12.66 -4.13
C GLN A 256 0.31 13.27 -2.82
N GLN A 257 1.32 14.14 -2.89
CA GLN A 257 1.82 14.91 -1.75
C GLN A 257 1.46 16.38 -1.94
N MET A 258 1.05 17.05 -0.87
CA MET A 258 0.57 18.44 -0.91
C MET A 258 1.19 19.24 0.22
N HIS A 259 1.67 20.44 -0.11
CA HIS A 259 2.14 21.45 0.83
C HIS A 259 1.25 22.68 0.70
N TRP A 260 0.52 22.99 1.77
CA TRP A 260 -0.53 23.99 1.76
C TRP A 260 -0.23 25.09 2.78
N GLN A 261 -0.09 26.33 2.29
CA GLN A 261 0.05 27.53 3.12
C GLN A 261 -1.28 27.93 3.78
N VAL A 262 -1.90 27.01 4.53
CA VAL A 262 -3.22 27.18 5.14
C VAL A 262 -3.28 28.35 6.14
N TYR A 263 -2.13 28.75 6.66
CA TYR A 263 -2.00 29.86 7.61
C TYR A 263 -1.75 31.22 6.93
N ASN A 264 -1.40 31.25 5.65
CA ASN A 264 -1.14 32.48 4.90
C ASN A 264 -2.45 33.16 4.47
N SER A 265 -3.09 33.92 5.37
CA SER A 265 -4.31 34.65 5.04
C SER A 265 -4.09 35.81 4.07
N GLU A 266 -2.88 36.38 4.02
CA GLU A 266 -2.54 37.52 3.15
C GLU A 266 -2.61 37.14 1.67
N HIS A 267 -2.22 35.92 1.32
CA HIS A 267 -2.24 35.39 -0.05
C HIS A 267 -3.36 34.38 -0.32
N SER A 268 -4.45 34.42 0.46
CA SER A 268 -5.62 33.53 0.30
C SER A 268 -5.30 32.03 0.42
N ARG A 269 -4.33 31.67 1.28
CA ARG A 269 -3.99 30.30 1.68
C ARG A 269 -3.69 29.37 0.50
N PRO A 270 -2.67 29.66 -0.32
CA PRO A 270 -2.40 28.92 -1.55
C PRO A 270 -1.72 27.57 -1.28
N PHE A 271 -1.93 26.59 -2.16
CA PHE A 271 -1.02 25.44 -2.24
C PHE A 271 0.32 25.91 -2.79
N ARG A 272 1.42 25.55 -2.12
CA ARG A 272 2.80 25.84 -2.53
C ARG A 272 3.33 24.77 -3.45
N ALA A 273 3.13 23.51 -3.08
CA ALA A 273 3.55 22.37 -3.86
C ALA A 273 2.46 21.30 -3.88
N THR A 274 2.32 20.62 -5.01
CA THR A 274 1.51 19.41 -5.14
C THR A 274 2.23 18.49 -6.11
N ASP A 275 2.56 17.29 -5.66
CA ASP A 275 3.29 16.30 -6.43
C ASP A 275 2.34 15.15 -6.78
N TYR A 276 2.34 14.73 -8.04
CA TYR A 276 1.55 13.63 -8.58
C TYR A 276 2.49 12.49 -8.98
N LEU A 277 2.30 11.32 -8.37
CA LEU A 277 3.16 10.15 -8.57
C LEU A 277 2.34 8.89 -8.93
N PRO A 278 1.79 8.78 -10.15
CA PRO A 278 1.24 7.53 -10.63
C PRO A 278 2.35 6.53 -10.98
N GLU A 279 2.14 5.26 -10.63
CA GLU A 279 3.06 4.16 -10.92
C GLU A 279 2.34 2.88 -11.34
N VAL A 280 3.01 2.08 -12.17
CA VAL A 280 2.61 0.70 -12.47
C VAL A 280 3.81 -0.18 -12.18
N PHE A 281 3.60 -1.26 -11.44
CA PHE A 281 4.69 -2.14 -11.04
C PHE A 281 4.27 -3.58 -10.88
N ILE A 282 5.24 -4.47 -11.00
CA ILE A 282 5.09 -5.91 -10.79
C ILE A 282 5.87 -6.33 -9.55
N THR A 283 5.28 -7.23 -8.76
CA THR A 283 5.93 -7.88 -7.61
C THR A 283 5.96 -9.38 -7.80
N GLN A 284 7.14 -9.98 -7.70
CA GLN A 284 7.38 -11.41 -7.71
C GLN A 284 7.71 -11.88 -6.29
N PRO A 285 6.86 -12.69 -5.65
CA PRO A 285 7.21 -13.38 -4.42
C PRO A 285 8.40 -14.31 -4.66
N VAL A 286 9.44 -14.18 -3.84
CA VAL A 286 10.64 -15.03 -3.89
C VAL A 286 11.04 -15.43 -2.48
N LYS A 287 11.78 -16.53 -2.37
CA LYS A 287 12.43 -16.97 -1.14
C LYS A 287 13.92 -17.14 -1.38
N ALA A 288 14.72 -16.41 -0.60
CA ALA A 288 16.15 -16.63 -0.48
C ALA A 288 16.63 -16.25 0.91
N SER A 289 17.52 -17.05 1.49
CA SER A 289 18.17 -16.74 2.76
C SER A 289 19.26 -15.69 2.56
N LEU A 290 19.24 -14.65 3.40
CA LEU A 290 20.25 -13.61 3.48
C LEU A 290 21.07 -13.77 4.78
N PRO A 291 22.26 -13.16 4.88
CA PRO A 291 23.03 -13.16 6.12
C PRO A 291 22.22 -12.64 7.33
N PHE A 292 22.65 -13.06 8.53
CA PHE A 292 22.05 -12.65 9.80
C PHE A 292 20.55 -13.02 9.94
N ASN A 293 20.14 -14.18 9.39
CA ASN A 293 18.76 -14.65 9.37
C ASN A 293 17.79 -13.76 8.57
N GLY A 294 18.32 -13.00 7.61
CA GLY A 294 17.49 -12.22 6.70
C GLY A 294 16.78 -13.11 5.70
N ARG A 295 15.62 -12.66 5.24
CA ARG A 295 14.84 -13.35 4.19
C ARG A 295 14.54 -12.35 3.08
N LEU A 296 14.97 -12.65 1.87
CA LEU A 296 14.46 -11.96 0.69
C LEU A 296 13.04 -12.48 0.43
N ARG A 297 12.08 -11.55 0.33
CA ARG A 297 10.64 -11.84 0.21
C ARG A 297 10.07 -11.52 -1.16
N MET A 298 10.61 -10.48 -1.81
CA MET A 298 10.12 -10.05 -3.12
C MET A 298 11.20 -9.40 -3.97
N LEU A 299 11.05 -9.56 -5.28
CA LEU A 299 11.66 -8.72 -6.30
C LEU A 299 10.56 -8.02 -7.10
N GLY A 300 10.88 -6.90 -7.72
CA GLY A 300 9.90 -6.18 -8.52
C GLY A 300 10.53 -5.20 -9.49
N ALA A 301 9.71 -4.72 -10.41
CA ALA A 301 10.07 -3.71 -11.39
C ALA A 301 8.86 -2.80 -11.63
N GLY A 302 9.09 -1.56 -12.04
CA GLY A 302 8.00 -0.64 -12.31
C GLY A 302 8.39 0.59 -13.10
N ALA A 303 7.38 1.35 -13.46
CA ALA A 303 7.49 2.66 -14.06
C ALA A 303 6.72 3.67 -13.20
N ILE A 304 7.34 4.82 -12.93
CA ILE A 304 6.72 5.91 -12.17
C ILE A 304 6.92 7.22 -12.90
N HIS A 305 5.83 7.98 -13.03
CA HIS A 305 5.85 9.37 -13.43
C HIS A 305 5.80 10.23 -12.16
N HIS A 306 6.52 11.34 -12.12
CA HIS A 306 6.47 12.28 -11.00
C HIS A 306 6.49 13.69 -11.55
N SER A 307 5.45 14.47 -11.28
CA SER A 307 5.33 15.86 -11.72
C SER A 307 4.57 16.70 -10.72
N ASN A 308 4.60 18.02 -10.88
CA ASN A 308 3.81 18.94 -10.05
C ASN A 308 2.55 19.50 -10.73
N GLY A 309 2.32 19.14 -12.00
CA GLY A 309 1.17 19.63 -12.78
C GLY A 309 1.14 21.14 -13.02
N GLN A 310 2.26 21.84 -12.86
CA GLN A 310 2.39 23.28 -13.10
C GLN A 310 2.73 23.57 -14.57
N SER A 311 2.58 24.84 -14.97
CA SER A 311 3.09 25.34 -16.25
C SER A 311 4.47 25.98 -16.08
N ASP A 312 5.19 26.18 -17.18
CA ASP A 312 6.43 26.97 -17.22
C ASP A 312 6.19 28.37 -16.58
N PRO A 313 7.14 28.92 -15.79
CA PRO A 313 8.47 28.36 -15.47
C PRO A 313 8.49 27.44 -14.22
N TRP A 314 7.34 27.20 -13.59
CA TRP A 314 7.22 26.39 -12.37
C TRP A 314 7.04 24.89 -12.63
N SER A 315 6.91 24.47 -13.89
CA SER A 315 6.78 23.06 -14.28
C SER A 315 7.97 22.25 -13.79
N ARG A 316 7.69 21.10 -13.18
CA ARG A 316 8.68 20.08 -12.85
C ARG A 316 8.11 18.71 -13.16
N SER A 317 8.90 17.88 -13.83
CA SER A 317 8.49 16.55 -14.22
C SER A 317 9.67 15.64 -14.54
N TRP A 318 9.50 14.34 -14.31
CA TRP A 318 10.44 13.30 -14.73
C TRP A 318 9.78 11.93 -14.70
N ASN A 319 10.39 10.98 -15.42
CA ASN A 319 9.92 9.61 -15.55
C ASN A 319 11.04 8.64 -15.13
N ARG A 320 10.69 7.57 -14.42
CA ARG A 320 11.65 6.57 -13.97
C ARG A 320 11.17 5.16 -14.30
N LEU A 321 12.10 4.34 -14.77
CA LEU A 321 11.97 2.87 -14.69
C LEU A 321 12.79 2.41 -13.50
N TYR A 322 12.26 1.51 -12.69
CA TYR A 322 12.92 1.06 -11.48
C TYR A 322 12.85 -0.45 -11.29
N LEU A 323 13.83 -0.95 -10.53
CA LEU A 323 13.81 -2.27 -9.91
C LEU A 323 13.72 -2.08 -8.41
N MET A 324 13.05 -3.01 -7.73
CA MET A 324 12.96 -3.00 -6.27
C MET A 324 13.12 -4.42 -5.71
N GLY A 325 13.59 -4.50 -4.48
CA GLY A 325 13.62 -5.73 -3.70
C GLY A 325 13.04 -5.49 -2.31
N GLY A 326 12.59 -6.54 -1.64
CA GLY A 326 12.08 -6.46 -0.28
C GLY A 326 12.63 -7.60 0.57
N ALA A 327 13.27 -7.27 1.68
CA ALA A 327 13.87 -8.22 2.61
C ALA A 327 13.49 -7.92 4.06
N GLU A 328 13.50 -8.94 4.91
CA GLU A 328 13.07 -8.86 6.30
C GLU A 328 14.01 -9.61 7.26
N TRP A 329 14.26 -8.98 8.42
CA TRP A 329 14.97 -9.50 9.58
C TRP A 329 14.07 -9.35 10.80
N GLY A 330 13.14 -10.29 10.97
CA GLY A 330 12.10 -10.23 11.99
C GLY A 330 11.28 -8.94 11.91
N LYS A 331 11.48 -8.04 12.88
CA LYS A 331 10.78 -6.74 12.99
C LYS A 331 11.30 -5.66 12.04
N PHE A 332 12.44 -5.90 11.39
CA PHE A 332 13.06 -4.96 10.48
C PHE A 332 12.78 -5.34 9.02
N SER A 333 12.29 -4.41 8.23
CA SER A 333 12.08 -4.57 6.78
C SER A 333 12.92 -3.57 6.01
N LEU A 334 13.49 -4.01 4.90
CA LEU A 334 14.28 -3.19 4.00
C LEU A 334 13.76 -3.33 2.57
N GLN A 335 13.57 -2.21 1.88
CA GLN A 335 13.09 -2.17 0.51
C GLN A 335 13.97 -1.22 -0.32
N PRO A 336 15.08 -1.71 -0.91
CA PRO A 336 15.83 -0.94 -1.90
C PRO A 336 15.03 -0.78 -3.19
N LYS A 337 15.15 0.39 -3.81
CA LYS A 337 14.68 0.67 -5.17
C LYS A 337 15.79 1.41 -5.93
N ILE A 338 16.13 0.93 -7.11
CA ILE A 338 17.09 1.56 -8.01
C ILE A 338 16.38 1.96 -9.30
N TRP A 339 16.74 3.07 -9.91
CA TRP A 339 16.06 3.58 -11.09
C TRP A 339 16.99 4.18 -12.13
N THR A 340 16.46 4.25 -13.35
CA THR A 340 17.00 5.07 -14.43
C THR A 340 16.00 6.14 -14.83
N HIS A 341 16.51 7.34 -15.13
CA HIS A 341 15.70 8.45 -15.62
C HIS A 341 15.40 8.23 -17.10
N VAL A 342 14.12 8.11 -17.45
CA VAL A 342 13.65 8.06 -18.83
C VAL A 342 13.57 9.48 -19.37
N LYS A 343 14.58 9.87 -20.16
CA LYS A 343 14.63 11.17 -20.81
C LYS A 343 13.63 11.23 -21.96
N GLU A 344 12.92 12.34 -22.08
CA GLU A 344 12.01 12.57 -23.20
C GLU A 344 12.80 12.64 -24.52
N LYS A 345 12.26 12.02 -25.58
CA LYS A 345 12.94 11.90 -26.88
C LYS A 345 12.73 13.12 -27.79
N ASN A 346 11.89 14.08 -27.40
CA ASN A 346 11.54 15.20 -28.27
C ASN A 346 12.56 16.33 -28.19
N ASN A 347 13.33 16.51 -29.26
CA ASN A 347 14.30 17.61 -29.43
C ASN A 347 13.69 19.03 -29.43
N SER A 348 12.36 19.17 -29.31
CA SER A 348 11.66 20.46 -29.37
C SER A 348 11.41 21.11 -28.00
N LYS A 349 11.48 20.34 -26.90
CA LYS A 349 11.40 20.88 -25.53
C LYS A 349 12.48 20.22 -24.67
N SER A 350 13.27 21.05 -24.00
CA SER A 350 14.18 20.58 -22.97
C SER A 350 13.38 20.01 -21.78
N SER A 351 13.91 18.99 -21.11
CA SER A 351 13.37 18.52 -19.83
C SER A 351 13.20 19.68 -18.85
N ASP A 352 12.15 19.67 -18.03
CA ASP A 352 11.89 20.70 -17.02
C ASP A 352 13.01 20.81 -16.00
N ASN A 353 13.65 19.70 -15.66
CA ASN A 353 14.67 19.58 -14.62
C ASN A 353 15.71 18.53 -15.06
N PRO A 354 16.60 18.86 -16.01
CA PRO A 354 17.54 17.90 -16.60
C PRO A 354 18.58 17.37 -15.61
N ASP A 355 18.86 18.12 -14.54
CA ASP A 355 19.81 17.88 -13.47
C ASP A 355 19.17 17.20 -12.24
N ILE A 356 17.90 16.77 -12.29
CA ILE A 356 17.21 16.18 -11.12
C ILE A 356 17.94 14.97 -10.51
N THR A 357 18.65 14.19 -11.32
CA THR A 357 19.46 13.05 -10.87
C THR A 357 20.63 13.48 -10.00
N ASP A 358 21.12 14.70 -10.14
CA ASP A 358 22.19 15.25 -9.30
C ASP A 358 21.74 15.36 -7.84
N TYR A 359 20.43 15.39 -7.58
CA TYR A 359 19.86 15.56 -6.24
C TYR A 359 19.19 14.29 -5.72
N TYR A 360 18.47 13.58 -6.59
CA TYR A 360 17.78 12.34 -6.21
C TYR A 360 18.66 11.09 -6.32
N GLY A 361 19.75 11.15 -7.10
CA GLY A 361 20.57 9.99 -7.41
C GLY A 361 19.86 8.94 -8.25
N HIS A 362 20.28 7.69 -8.07
CA HIS A 362 19.86 6.54 -8.88
C HIS A 362 19.10 5.47 -8.07
N GLY A 363 18.71 5.79 -6.83
CA GLY A 363 17.98 4.87 -5.99
C GLY A 363 17.57 5.47 -4.65
N GLU A 364 16.66 4.78 -3.98
CA GLU A 364 16.25 5.03 -2.61
C GLU A 364 16.27 3.73 -1.81
N LEU A 365 16.38 3.87 -0.49
CA LEU A 365 16.32 2.79 0.47
C LEU A 365 15.25 3.12 1.49
N LYS A 366 14.19 2.30 1.52
CA LYS A 366 13.22 2.33 2.60
C LYS A 366 13.59 1.32 3.68
N ALA A 367 13.65 1.76 4.92
CA ALA A 367 13.80 0.92 6.10
C ALA A 367 12.58 1.10 7.00
N LEU A 368 12.13 0.01 7.63
CA LEU A 368 11.02 0.01 8.58
C LEU A 368 11.42 -0.86 9.78
N TYR A 369 11.15 -0.38 10.98
CA TYR A 369 11.25 -1.15 12.20
C TYR A 369 9.91 -1.14 12.94
N ASP A 370 9.36 -2.34 13.15
CA ASP A 370 8.14 -2.53 13.93
C ASP A 370 8.47 -2.84 15.39
N PHE A 371 8.07 -1.96 16.33
CA PHE A 371 8.34 -2.22 17.75
C PHE A 371 7.48 -3.38 18.31
N GLY A 372 6.41 -3.77 17.61
CA GLY A 372 5.51 -4.87 17.99
C GLY A 372 4.41 -4.47 18.99
N ARG A 373 4.25 -3.16 19.22
CA ARG A 373 3.17 -2.55 20.04
C ARG A 373 2.25 -1.65 19.21
N GLY A 374 2.33 -1.74 17.89
CA GLY A 374 1.67 -0.83 16.95
C GLY A 374 2.49 0.40 16.56
N GLU A 375 3.54 0.72 17.31
CA GLU A 375 4.48 1.79 16.98
C GLU A 375 5.44 1.35 15.85
N THR A 376 5.76 2.27 14.93
CA THR A 376 6.76 2.02 13.89
C THR A 376 7.69 3.19 13.68
N LEU A 377 8.93 2.88 13.32
CA LEU A 377 9.93 3.83 12.84
C LEU A 377 10.27 3.47 11.40
N SER A 378 10.13 4.42 10.48
CA SER A 378 10.54 4.25 9.09
C SER A 378 11.53 5.32 8.68
N ALA A 379 12.38 4.98 7.72
CA ALA A 379 13.26 5.93 7.06
C ALA A 379 13.25 5.69 5.55
N LEU A 380 13.19 6.77 4.78
CA LEU A 380 13.37 6.76 3.33
C LEU A 380 14.58 7.63 3.00
N GLY A 381 15.65 6.99 2.54
CA GLY A 381 16.91 7.66 2.19
C GLY A 381 17.21 7.59 0.70
N ARG A 382 17.77 8.65 0.13
CA ARG A 382 18.34 8.68 -1.22
C ARG A 382 19.65 9.48 -1.21
N TYR A 383 20.61 9.08 -2.03
CA TYR A 383 21.92 9.73 -2.10
C TYR A 383 22.53 9.56 -3.50
N ASN A 384 23.14 10.63 -4.00
CA ASN A 384 23.97 10.61 -5.19
C ASN A 384 25.45 10.76 -4.76
N PHE A 385 26.22 9.70 -4.99
CA PHE A 385 27.65 9.65 -4.65
C PHE A 385 28.55 10.52 -5.55
N GLU A 386 28.07 10.95 -6.72
CA GLU A 386 28.85 11.78 -7.63
C GLU A 386 28.78 13.26 -7.27
N THR A 387 27.68 13.69 -6.66
CA THR A 387 27.38 15.10 -6.37
C THR A 387 27.27 15.40 -4.88
N ASP A 388 27.40 14.38 -4.03
CA ASP A 388 27.25 14.43 -2.58
C ASP A 388 25.93 15.05 -2.08
N LYS A 389 24.85 14.84 -2.86
CA LYS A 389 23.51 15.33 -2.55
C LYS A 389 22.56 14.17 -2.26
N GLY A 390 21.59 14.40 -1.40
CA GLY A 390 20.60 13.40 -1.05
C GLY A 390 19.55 13.92 -0.09
N ALA A 391 18.74 13.01 0.43
CA ALA A 391 17.76 13.32 1.46
C ALA A 391 17.46 12.10 2.32
N ILE A 392 17.02 12.37 3.54
CA ILE A 392 16.46 11.39 4.45
C ILE A 392 15.14 11.92 5.02
N GLU A 393 14.11 11.09 4.93
CA GLU A 393 12.84 11.25 5.64
C GLU A 393 12.79 10.19 6.73
N VAL A 394 12.43 10.57 7.96
CA VAL A 394 12.22 9.66 9.10
C VAL A 394 10.83 9.90 9.64
N ASP A 395 10.03 8.84 9.69
CA ASP A 395 8.68 8.89 10.26
C ASP A 395 8.60 8.01 11.50
N TYR A 396 7.96 8.53 12.55
CA TYR A 396 7.60 7.77 13.73
C TYR A 396 6.08 7.78 13.89
N THR A 397 5.50 6.58 13.99
CA THR A 397 4.06 6.41 14.18
C THR A 397 3.77 5.80 15.54
N VAL A 398 2.71 6.30 16.19
CA VAL A 398 2.24 5.81 17.50
C VAL A 398 0.73 5.59 17.45
N PRO A 399 0.20 4.42 17.87
CA PRO A 399 -1.23 4.18 17.81
C PRO A 399 -1.99 5.10 18.76
N ILE A 400 -2.99 5.82 18.24
CA ILE A 400 -3.94 6.62 19.05
C ILE A 400 -5.27 5.87 19.19
N SER A 401 -5.72 5.24 18.11
CA SER A 401 -6.89 4.37 18.07
C SER A 401 -6.60 3.18 17.16
N ARG A 402 -7.61 2.35 16.86
CA ARG A 402 -7.44 1.17 15.99
C ARG A 402 -6.95 1.54 14.59
N ASP A 403 -7.48 2.62 14.01
CA ASP A 403 -7.30 2.97 12.60
C ASP A 403 -6.68 4.37 12.42
N VAL A 404 -6.12 4.94 13.50
CA VAL A 404 -5.51 6.29 13.49
C VAL A 404 -4.26 6.30 14.36
N TYR A 405 -3.19 6.85 13.82
CA TYR A 405 -1.88 6.96 14.45
C TYR A 405 -1.48 8.42 14.58
N GLY A 406 -0.79 8.76 15.67
CA GLY A 406 0.01 9.97 15.74
C GLY A 406 1.21 9.82 14.84
N PHE A 407 1.55 10.86 14.09
CA PHE A 407 2.57 10.82 13.05
C PHE A 407 3.54 11.98 13.24
N ILE A 408 4.82 11.66 13.41
CA ILE A 408 5.91 12.64 13.50
C ILE A 408 6.84 12.37 12.32
N GLN A 409 7.16 13.42 11.57
CA GLN A 409 8.03 13.34 10.40
C GLN A 409 9.20 14.31 10.53
N LEU A 410 10.39 13.85 10.20
CA LEU A 410 11.58 14.66 10.04
C LEU A 410 12.10 14.47 8.61
N PHE A 411 12.24 15.56 7.87
CA PHE A 411 12.90 15.57 6.57
C PHE A 411 14.18 16.40 6.64
N HIS A 412 15.25 15.92 6.01
CA HIS A 412 16.45 16.69 5.78
C HIS A 412 17.08 16.34 4.42
N GLY A 413 17.43 17.36 3.64
CA GLY A 413 18.12 17.24 2.36
C GLY A 413 17.38 17.91 1.21
N TYR A 414 17.54 17.37 0.00
CA TYR A 414 17.02 17.91 -1.26
C TYR A 414 15.73 17.24 -1.72
N GLY A 415 14.81 17.98 -2.34
CA GLY A 415 13.61 17.39 -2.98
C GLY A 415 12.53 16.94 -2.01
N GLU A 416 12.24 17.77 -1.03
CA GLU A 416 11.09 17.55 -0.16
C GLU A 416 9.77 17.52 -0.96
N SER A 417 9.70 18.38 -1.97
CA SER A 417 8.75 18.30 -3.08
C SER A 417 9.52 18.44 -4.39
N ILE A 418 8.92 18.10 -5.52
CA ILE A 418 9.64 18.19 -6.81
C ILE A 418 9.95 19.64 -7.22
N ILE A 419 9.17 20.63 -6.76
CA ILE A 419 9.51 22.06 -6.96
C ILE A 419 10.76 22.45 -6.15
N ASP A 420 11.06 21.71 -5.08
CA ASP A 420 12.22 21.88 -4.21
C ASP A 420 13.33 20.87 -4.51
N TYR A 421 13.32 20.19 -5.66
CA TYR A 421 14.28 19.12 -5.98
C TYR A 421 15.75 19.54 -5.82
N ASN A 422 16.06 20.80 -6.11
CA ASN A 422 17.40 21.38 -6.04
C ASN A 422 17.62 22.30 -4.84
N LYS A 423 16.70 22.30 -3.86
CA LYS A 423 16.80 23.08 -2.63
C LYS A 423 16.97 22.17 -1.42
N GLU A 424 18.03 22.39 -0.66
CA GLU A 424 18.22 21.75 0.63
C GLU A 424 17.36 22.42 1.70
N THR A 425 16.68 21.62 2.52
CA THR A 425 15.93 22.08 3.68
C THR A 425 15.92 21.05 4.79
N THR A 426 15.54 21.51 5.99
CA THR A 426 15.17 20.65 7.11
C THR A 426 13.75 21.00 7.50
N ALA A 427 12.91 19.99 7.69
CA ALA A 427 11.53 20.19 8.06
C ALA A 427 11.07 19.18 9.10
N VAL A 428 10.16 19.61 9.97
CA VAL A 428 9.56 18.77 11.01
C VAL A 428 8.06 18.90 10.96
N GLY A 429 7.39 17.76 10.97
CA GLY A 429 5.95 17.61 10.90
C GLY A 429 5.38 16.86 12.07
N VAL A 430 4.20 17.29 12.56
CA VAL A 430 3.40 16.51 13.50
C VAL A 430 1.94 16.51 13.06
N GLY A 431 1.31 15.35 13.11
CA GLY A 431 -0.11 15.19 12.79
C GLY A 431 -0.60 13.77 12.98
N LEU A 432 -1.45 13.33 12.06
CA LEU A 432 -2.14 12.04 12.11
C LEU A 432 -1.92 11.27 10.82
N SER A 433 -1.88 9.94 10.91
CA SER A 433 -1.93 9.04 9.76
C SER A 433 -3.02 7.97 9.94
N LEU A 434 -3.49 7.45 8.81
CA LEU A 434 -4.44 6.32 8.75
C LEU A 434 -3.72 4.97 8.66
N ASN A 435 -2.50 4.98 8.11
CA ASN A 435 -1.64 3.82 7.99
C ASN A 435 -0.17 4.25 8.09
N ASP A 436 0.72 3.26 8.14
CA ASP A 436 2.17 3.44 8.01
C ASP A 436 2.71 2.76 6.73
N TRP A 437 4.02 2.60 6.64
CA TRP A 437 4.69 1.97 5.50
C TRP A 437 4.48 0.44 5.38
N LYS A 438 3.83 -0.22 6.34
CA LYS A 438 3.31 -1.59 6.20
C LYS A 438 2.12 -1.62 5.24
N GLY A 439 1.47 -0.48 5.01
CA GLY A 439 0.33 -0.37 4.09
C GLY A 439 -0.94 -1.05 4.59
N LEU A 440 -1.12 -1.09 5.91
CA LEU A 440 -2.27 -1.66 6.61
C LEU A 440 -3.04 -0.60 7.39
#